data_AF-A0A7S4QN07-F1
#
_entry.id   AF-A0A7S4QN07-F1
#
_cell.length_a   1.000
_cell.length_b   1.000
_cell.length_c   1.000
_cell.angle_alpha   90.00
_cell.angle_beta   90.00
_cell.angle_gamma   90.00
#
_symmetry.space_group_name_H-M   'P 1'
#
loop_
_entity.id
_entity.type
_entity.pdbx_description
1 polymer ?
#
loop_
_entity_poly.entity_id
_entity_poly.type
_entity_poly.pdbx_seq_one_letter_code
_entity_poly.pdbx_strand_id
1 'polypeptide(L)'
;MGEFDRETIEYTSTNYENIEHALETIQEIVNMYKGHPAVLGLEPVNEPWQYTPLDELKQYYWEGYLIVKKDAPYWKYIMHDSFRFDVETWGGFMAGCPDRALDTHIYQAWQDPASRISFYNNACGQKSAIAKMEAAFGPVVVGEWSLATDNCAMWLNGFNDNLSGFPRLPCKFVKCADPYMGTEQPGTPVDPGKPMQGPYGTGMSGPSFGLCPVDRDWMKERNIETGTDWMRAPPEAPRHLDATDEVMTALARKKISAFSGIGHGFYFWNFRTELDTPQWSYMLALERGWISKGNLNDDRILHACHKEDEGLFVCMSTRQTESSTKGGMKYALGVEGVNSTYVDSLSGDALFDAADIVFSKFWEEHKGEGATCDFGGAAQLQEFNKTYDDDDDYYKDDDAHYFTKEEARTSLLILTTFGILVGGCFGFLMAMAFNEKFSNKVSRSSVVRRVTRRFTSHSGSNVRYTEIPEHQY
;
A
#
# COMPACT_ATOMS: atom_id res chain seq x y z
N MET A 1 -27.06 -20.80 3.67
CA MET A 1 -27.77 -20.44 4.92
C MET A 1 -29.26 -20.23 4.61
N GLY A 2 -30.14 -19.86 5.55
CA GLY A 2 -31.60 -19.78 5.30
C GLY A 2 -32.10 -18.39 4.91
N GLU A 3 -33.31 -18.04 5.34
CA GLU A 3 -33.88 -16.70 5.12
C GLU A 3 -33.22 -15.66 6.04
N PHE A 4 -32.85 -14.51 5.48
CA PHE A 4 -32.18 -13.42 6.20
C PHE A 4 -33.08 -12.18 6.26
N ASP A 5 -33.33 -11.70 7.48
CA ASP A 5 -34.05 -10.45 7.74
C ASP A 5 -33.07 -9.27 7.79
N ARG A 6 -33.25 -8.33 6.87
CA ARG A 6 -32.39 -7.14 6.74
C ARG A 6 -32.69 -6.06 7.78
N GLU A 7 -33.87 -6.09 8.41
CA GLU A 7 -34.24 -5.14 9.45
C GLU A 7 -33.63 -5.52 10.79
N THR A 8 -33.67 -6.81 11.14
CA THR A 8 -33.06 -7.32 12.38
C THR A 8 -31.60 -7.71 12.22
N ILE A 9 -31.12 -7.88 10.97
CA ILE A 9 -29.76 -8.33 10.64
C ILE A 9 -29.50 -9.74 11.17
N GLU A 10 -30.49 -10.63 11.03
CA GLU A 10 -30.45 -11.99 11.56
C GLU A 10 -31.05 -12.99 10.56
N TYR A 11 -30.65 -14.27 10.67
CA TYR A 11 -31.33 -15.35 9.96
C TYR A 11 -32.59 -15.77 10.72
N THR A 12 -33.74 -15.73 10.04
CA THR A 12 -35.03 -16.17 10.61
C THR A 12 -35.23 -17.68 10.50
N SER A 13 -34.44 -18.34 9.66
CA SER A 13 -34.44 -19.78 9.48
C SER A 13 -33.08 -20.31 9.03
N THR A 14 -32.85 -21.59 9.26
CA THR A 14 -31.70 -22.34 8.74
C THR A 14 -32.17 -23.34 7.69
N ASN A 15 -31.60 -23.25 6.48
CA ASN A 15 -31.83 -24.26 5.44
C ASN A 15 -30.78 -25.37 5.60
N TYR A 16 -31.18 -26.45 6.27
CA TYR A 16 -30.31 -27.61 6.53
C TYR A 16 -30.00 -28.44 5.28
N GLU A 17 -30.89 -28.46 4.27
CA GLU A 17 -30.62 -29.17 3.01
C GLU A 17 -29.42 -28.56 2.27
N ASN A 18 -29.26 -27.23 2.31
CA ASN A 18 -28.09 -26.57 1.75
C ASN A 18 -26.79 -26.89 2.53
N ILE A 19 -26.88 -27.04 3.85
CA ILE A 19 -25.73 -27.42 4.68
C ILE A 19 -25.33 -28.86 4.39
N GLU A 20 -26.30 -29.77 4.31
CA GLU A 20 -26.09 -31.17 3.93
C GLU A 20 -25.46 -31.28 2.54
N HIS A 21 -25.99 -30.55 1.56
CA HIS A 21 -25.42 -30.52 0.21
C HIS A 21 -23.96 -30.03 0.18
N ALA A 22 -23.61 -29.05 1.01
CA ALA A 22 -22.23 -28.57 1.14
C ALA A 22 -21.31 -29.64 1.76
N LEU A 23 -21.78 -30.37 2.79
CA LEU A 23 -21.04 -31.49 3.38
C LEU A 23 -20.85 -32.67 2.41
N GLU A 24 -21.87 -33.00 1.63
CA GLU A 24 -21.78 -33.98 0.54
C GLU A 24 -20.74 -33.55 -0.50
N THR A 25 -20.70 -32.26 -0.84
CA THR A 25 -19.71 -31.70 -1.75
C THR A 25 -18.28 -31.85 -1.21
N ILE A 26 -18.05 -31.62 0.09
CA ILE A 26 -16.75 -31.89 0.73
C ILE A 26 -16.37 -33.37 0.57
N GLN A 27 -17.31 -34.28 0.84
CA GLN A 27 -17.05 -35.72 0.71
C GLN A 27 -16.68 -36.11 -0.73
N GLU A 28 -17.33 -35.51 -1.74
CA GLU A 28 -17.01 -35.73 -3.15
C GLU A 28 -15.60 -35.22 -3.51
N ILE A 29 -15.21 -34.02 -3.04
CA ILE A 29 -13.86 -33.49 -3.24
C ILE A 29 -12.81 -34.42 -2.61
N VAL A 30 -13.06 -34.89 -1.38
CA VAL A 30 -12.17 -35.84 -0.69
C VAL A 30 -12.08 -37.15 -1.47
N ASN A 31 -13.22 -37.70 -1.92
CA ASN A 31 -13.24 -38.93 -2.72
C ASN A 31 -12.42 -38.81 -4.01
N MET A 32 -12.53 -37.66 -4.68
CA MET A 32 -11.84 -37.39 -5.93
C MET A 32 -10.33 -37.23 -5.73
N TYR A 33 -9.89 -36.57 -4.67
CA TYR A 33 -8.51 -36.09 -4.57
C TYR A 33 -7.68 -36.69 -3.42
N LYS A 34 -8.23 -37.48 -2.50
CA LYS A 34 -7.48 -38.03 -1.33
C LYS A 34 -6.17 -38.75 -1.64
N GLY A 35 -6.03 -39.31 -2.85
CA GLY A 35 -4.81 -39.97 -3.30
C GLY A 35 -3.84 -39.08 -4.11
N HIS A 36 -4.19 -37.82 -4.36
CA HIS A 36 -3.43 -36.93 -5.23
C HIS A 36 -2.34 -36.19 -4.44
N PRO A 37 -1.04 -36.36 -4.77
CA PRO A 37 0.06 -35.85 -3.94
C PRO A 37 0.17 -34.31 -3.92
N ALA A 38 -0.47 -33.62 -4.86
CA ALA A 38 -0.48 -32.15 -4.90
C ALA A 38 -1.53 -31.52 -3.98
N VAL A 39 -2.47 -32.29 -3.43
CA VAL A 39 -3.52 -31.73 -2.55
C VAL A 39 -3.05 -31.82 -1.10
N LEU A 40 -2.82 -30.64 -0.51
CA LEU A 40 -2.30 -30.50 0.85
C LEU A 40 -3.41 -30.40 1.90
N GLY A 41 -4.59 -29.97 1.49
CA GLY A 41 -5.68 -29.65 2.39
C GLY A 41 -6.93 -29.21 1.65
N LEU A 42 -7.94 -28.86 2.44
CA LEU A 42 -9.23 -28.40 1.98
C LEU A 42 -9.74 -27.30 2.91
N GLU A 43 -10.24 -26.23 2.32
CA GLU A 43 -11.10 -25.26 2.98
C GLU A 43 -12.55 -25.55 2.58
N PRO A 44 -13.46 -25.80 3.54
CA PRO A 44 -14.79 -26.32 3.26
C PRO A 44 -15.77 -25.25 2.77
N VAL A 45 -15.47 -23.98 3.00
CA VAL A 45 -16.27 -22.83 2.57
C VAL A 45 -15.42 -21.57 2.67
N ASN A 46 -15.46 -20.75 1.62
CA ASN A 46 -14.82 -19.43 1.61
C ASN A 46 -15.76 -18.36 2.18
N GLU A 47 -15.23 -17.44 2.97
CA GLU A 47 -15.93 -16.23 3.44
C GLU A 47 -17.40 -16.42 3.89
N PRO A 48 -17.72 -17.35 4.84
CA PRO A 48 -19.07 -17.34 5.42
C PRO A 48 -19.36 -15.96 6.01
N TRP A 49 -20.49 -15.38 5.62
CA TRP A 49 -20.79 -14.00 5.96
C TRP A 49 -20.83 -13.75 7.49
N GLN A 50 -20.48 -12.54 7.93
CA GLN A 50 -20.38 -12.15 9.35
C GLN A 50 -21.68 -12.29 10.16
N TYR A 51 -22.83 -12.51 9.52
CA TYR A 51 -24.10 -12.76 10.21
C TYR A 51 -24.53 -14.22 10.18
N THR A 52 -23.70 -15.12 9.63
CA THR A 52 -23.95 -16.56 9.69
C THR A 52 -24.01 -17.00 11.15
N PRO A 53 -25.08 -17.69 11.60
CA PRO A 53 -25.21 -18.19 12.96
C PRO A 53 -24.00 -19.05 13.35
N LEU A 54 -23.33 -18.66 14.45
CA LEU A 54 -22.00 -19.19 14.78
C LEU A 54 -22.06 -20.66 15.21
N ASP A 55 -23.14 -21.08 15.88
CA ASP A 55 -23.31 -22.47 16.33
C ASP A 55 -23.47 -23.41 15.13
N GLU A 56 -24.30 -23.03 14.16
CA GLU A 56 -24.49 -23.76 12.90
C GLU A 56 -23.20 -23.79 12.07
N LEU A 57 -22.46 -22.69 12.00
CA LEU A 57 -21.18 -22.63 11.29
C LEU A 57 -20.13 -23.53 11.94
N LYS A 58 -19.99 -23.49 13.27
CA LYS A 58 -19.07 -24.36 14.01
C LYS A 58 -19.45 -25.83 13.88
N GLN A 59 -20.75 -26.14 13.87
CA GLN A 59 -21.23 -27.49 13.60
C GLN A 59 -20.85 -27.95 12.18
N TYR A 60 -21.08 -27.13 11.16
CA TYR A 60 -20.67 -27.42 9.79
C TYR A 60 -19.15 -27.67 9.68
N TYR A 61 -18.34 -26.82 10.32
CA TYR A 61 -16.89 -27.01 10.34
C TYR A 61 -16.47 -28.31 11.03
N TRP A 62 -17.11 -28.68 12.13
CA TRP A 62 -16.85 -29.93 12.81
C TRP A 62 -17.21 -31.15 11.95
N GLU A 63 -18.38 -31.14 11.33
CA GLU A 63 -18.85 -32.23 10.47
C GLU A 63 -17.97 -32.39 9.22
N GLY A 64 -17.62 -31.28 8.55
CA GLY A 64 -16.69 -31.29 7.42
C GLY A 64 -15.29 -31.77 7.83
N TYR A 65 -14.81 -31.41 9.01
CA TYR A 65 -13.53 -31.90 9.54
C TYR A 65 -13.56 -33.43 9.70
N LEU A 66 -14.64 -33.98 10.27
CA LEU A 66 -14.80 -35.42 10.42
C LEU A 66 -14.83 -36.15 9.08
N ILE A 67 -15.51 -35.59 8.07
CA ILE A 67 -15.53 -36.09 6.70
C ILE A 67 -14.10 -36.15 6.13
N VAL A 68 -13.37 -35.04 6.18
CA VAL A 68 -12.00 -34.96 5.65
C VAL A 68 -11.07 -35.92 6.39
N LYS A 69 -11.05 -35.90 7.73
CA LYS A 69 -10.11 -36.71 8.52
C LYS A 69 -10.35 -38.21 8.43
N LYS A 70 -11.58 -38.64 8.15
CA LYS A 70 -11.91 -40.05 7.98
C LYS A 70 -11.19 -40.66 6.77
N ASP A 71 -11.17 -39.96 5.64
CA ASP A 71 -10.65 -40.48 4.36
C ASP A 71 -9.29 -39.90 3.95
N ALA A 72 -8.95 -38.70 4.44
CA ALA A 72 -7.71 -37.99 4.18
C ALA A 72 -7.10 -37.42 5.49
N PRO A 73 -6.64 -38.30 6.42
CA PRO A 73 -6.26 -37.90 7.78
C PRO A 73 -5.13 -36.86 7.86
N TYR A 74 -4.26 -36.80 6.85
CA TYR A 74 -3.10 -35.91 6.79
C TYR A 74 -3.37 -34.56 6.10
N TRP A 75 -4.54 -34.39 5.48
CA TRP A 75 -4.89 -33.13 4.84
C TRP A 75 -5.05 -32.03 5.88
N LYS A 76 -4.54 -30.84 5.59
CA LYS A 76 -4.86 -29.64 6.39
C LYS A 76 -6.34 -29.31 6.20
N TYR A 77 -7.03 -29.05 7.31
CA TYR A 77 -8.41 -28.57 7.30
C TYR A 77 -8.40 -27.09 7.67
N ILE A 78 -8.66 -26.25 6.68
CA ILE A 78 -8.55 -24.79 6.80
C ILE A 78 -9.96 -24.24 7.00
N MET A 79 -10.15 -23.29 7.91
CA MET A 79 -11.47 -22.71 8.18
C MET A 79 -11.37 -21.19 8.11
N HIS A 80 -12.18 -20.56 7.27
CA HIS A 80 -12.30 -19.10 7.25
C HIS A 80 -12.90 -18.56 8.57
N ASP A 81 -12.38 -17.42 9.05
CA ASP A 81 -12.78 -16.74 10.29
C ASP A 81 -14.18 -16.10 10.30
N SER A 82 -14.88 -16.17 9.16
CA SER A 82 -16.21 -15.60 8.94
C SER A 82 -16.30 -14.10 9.26
N PHE A 83 -15.25 -13.33 8.94
CA PHE A 83 -15.12 -11.90 9.23
C PHE A 83 -15.14 -11.58 10.74
N ARG A 84 -14.77 -12.55 11.58
CA ARG A 84 -14.72 -12.43 13.05
C ARG A 84 -13.36 -12.94 13.56
N PHE A 85 -12.29 -12.22 13.25
CA PHE A 85 -10.93 -12.61 13.61
C PHE A 85 -10.59 -12.27 15.08
N ASP A 86 -11.33 -12.85 16.02
CA ASP A 86 -11.17 -12.61 17.45
C ASP A 86 -11.07 -13.92 18.28
N VAL A 87 -10.33 -13.83 19.37
CA VAL A 87 -10.00 -14.99 20.22
C VAL A 87 -11.24 -15.51 20.94
N GLU A 88 -12.19 -14.64 21.24
CA GLU A 88 -13.46 -14.97 21.88
C GLU A 88 -14.30 -15.89 21.00
N THR A 89 -14.29 -15.67 19.69
CA THR A 89 -15.02 -16.44 18.70
C THR A 89 -14.33 -17.76 18.38
N TRP A 90 -13.03 -17.74 18.07
CA TRP A 90 -12.33 -18.93 17.54
C TRP A 90 -11.41 -19.60 18.54
N GLY A 91 -10.90 -18.89 19.54
CA GLY A 91 -9.94 -19.42 20.52
C GLY A 91 -10.39 -20.73 21.15
N GLY A 92 -9.51 -21.73 21.14
CA GLY A 92 -9.79 -23.06 21.67
C GLY A 92 -10.80 -23.91 20.87
N PHE A 93 -11.46 -23.37 19.84
CA PHE A 93 -12.35 -24.17 18.99
C PHE A 93 -11.58 -25.35 18.36
N MET A 94 -12.09 -26.56 18.55
CA MET A 94 -11.45 -27.80 18.12
C MET A 94 -10.03 -28.01 18.71
N ALA A 95 -9.72 -27.46 19.89
CA ALA A 95 -8.46 -27.72 20.58
C ALA A 95 -8.16 -29.24 20.69
N GLY A 96 -6.93 -29.63 20.35
CA GLY A 96 -6.51 -31.02 20.29
C GLY A 96 -6.78 -31.76 18.97
N CYS A 97 -7.55 -31.18 18.05
CA CYS A 97 -7.71 -31.72 16.69
C CYS A 97 -6.47 -31.40 15.84
N PRO A 98 -5.78 -32.39 15.26
CA PRO A 98 -4.58 -32.17 14.45
C PRO A 98 -4.89 -31.53 13.08
N ASP A 99 -3.87 -30.89 12.50
CA ASP A 99 -3.87 -30.45 11.11
C ASP A 99 -5.08 -29.58 10.76
N ARG A 100 -5.43 -28.65 11.65
CA ARG A 100 -6.37 -27.55 11.41
C ARG A 100 -5.65 -26.21 11.40
N ALA A 101 -6.15 -25.27 10.61
CA ALA A 101 -5.69 -23.88 10.61
C ALA A 101 -6.89 -22.94 10.42
N LEU A 102 -6.71 -21.68 10.78
CA LEU A 102 -7.67 -20.61 10.49
C LEU A 102 -7.18 -19.82 9.28
N ASP A 103 -8.10 -19.50 8.39
CA ASP A 103 -7.89 -18.55 7.30
C ASP A 103 -8.47 -17.19 7.68
N THR A 104 -7.71 -16.14 7.41
CA THR A 104 -8.15 -14.76 7.55
C THR A 104 -7.78 -13.95 6.32
N HIS A 105 -8.71 -13.10 5.88
CA HIS A 105 -8.56 -12.27 4.69
C HIS A 105 -8.31 -10.82 5.08
N ILE A 106 -7.16 -10.28 4.66
CA ILE A 106 -6.68 -8.97 5.12
C ILE A 106 -6.56 -8.01 3.94
N TYR A 107 -7.53 -7.11 3.82
CA TYR A 107 -7.59 -6.10 2.79
C TYR A 107 -7.62 -4.68 3.34
N GLN A 108 -7.03 -3.76 2.57
CA GLN A 108 -7.04 -2.32 2.87
C GLN A 108 -7.85 -1.51 1.84
N ALA A 109 -8.36 -2.16 0.78
CA ALA A 109 -9.12 -1.53 -0.29
C ALA A 109 -10.43 -0.88 0.18
N TRP A 110 -11.02 -1.39 1.26
CA TRP A 110 -12.26 -0.89 1.86
C TRP A 110 -12.02 -0.02 3.10
N GLN A 111 -10.77 0.23 3.48
CA GLN A 111 -10.43 1.16 4.55
C GLN A 111 -10.83 2.59 4.15
N ASP A 112 -11.17 3.42 5.14
CA ASP A 112 -11.30 4.85 4.90
C ASP A 112 -9.99 5.43 4.34
N PRO A 113 -10.08 6.43 3.45
CA PRO A 113 -8.90 7.11 2.95
C PRO A 113 -7.97 7.57 4.08
N ALA A 114 -6.77 6.97 4.19
CA ALA A 114 -5.75 7.40 5.13
C ALA A 114 -4.34 7.52 4.51
N SER A 115 -3.42 8.24 5.17
CA SER A 115 -2.02 8.39 4.71
C SER A 115 -1.33 7.07 4.38
N ARG A 116 -0.29 7.10 3.52
CA ARG A 116 0.56 5.92 3.29
C ARG A 116 1.11 5.35 4.60
N ILE A 117 1.44 6.23 5.56
CA ILE A 117 1.88 5.85 6.91
C ILE A 117 0.79 5.09 7.65
N SER A 118 -0.48 5.51 7.53
CA SER A 118 -1.58 4.77 8.13
C SER A 118 -1.77 3.39 7.51
N PHE A 119 -1.66 3.25 6.19
CA PHE A 119 -1.70 1.94 5.54
C PHE A 119 -0.51 1.06 5.93
N TYR A 120 0.69 1.62 6.03
CA TYR A 120 1.89 0.91 6.50
C TYR A 120 1.73 0.42 7.94
N ASN A 121 1.29 1.31 8.82
CA ASN A 121 1.07 1.00 10.22
C ASN A 121 -0.02 -0.07 10.39
N ASN A 122 -1.14 0.06 9.69
CA ASN A 122 -2.18 -0.96 9.70
C ASN A 122 -1.65 -2.31 9.19
N ALA A 123 -0.85 -2.33 8.11
CA ALA A 123 -0.25 -3.55 7.58
C ALA A 123 0.67 -4.23 8.60
N CYS A 124 1.55 -3.47 9.26
CA CYS A 124 2.44 -4.00 10.30
C CYS A 124 1.67 -4.44 11.56
N GLY A 125 0.62 -3.71 11.96
CA GLY A 125 -0.19 -4.02 13.14
C GLY A 125 -0.87 -5.40 13.10
N GLN A 126 -1.17 -5.92 11.91
CA GLN A 126 -1.78 -7.25 11.71
C GLN A 126 -0.96 -8.38 12.36
N LYS A 127 0.36 -8.21 12.42
CA LYS A 127 1.30 -9.13 13.09
C LYS A 127 0.84 -9.47 14.52
N SER A 128 0.38 -8.47 15.28
CA SER A 128 -0.08 -8.69 16.66
C SER A 128 -1.39 -9.46 16.72
N ALA A 129 -2.33 -9.20 15.80
CA ALA A 129 -3.61 -9.90 15.76
C ALA A 129 -3.39 -11.39 15.43
N ILE A 130 -2.58 -11.66 14.40
CA ILE A 130 -2.20 -13.01 13.99
C ILE A 130 -1.51 -13.74 15.14
N ALA A 131 -0.53 -13.13 15.81
CA ALA A 131 0.16 -13.74 16.96
C ALA A 131 -0.82 -14.15 18.09
N LYS A 132 -1.76 -13.26 18.44
CA LYS A 132 -2.77 -13.51 19.47
C LYS A 132 -3.67 -14.68 19.09
N MET A 133 -4.14 -14.71 17.84
CA MET A 133 -4.97 -15.80 17.34
C MET A 133 -4.20 -17.12 17.30
N GLU A 134 -2.95 -17.12 16.85
CA GLU A 134 -2.14 -18.35 16.81
C GLU A 134 -1.94 -18.97 18.19
N ALA A 135 -1.70 -18.14 19.20
CA ALA A 135 -1.57 -18.58 20.58
C ALA A 135 -2.87 -19.21 21.12
N ALA A 136 -4.03 -18.70 20.72
CA ALA A 136 -5.33 -19.13 21.24
C ALA A 136 -5.99 -20.27 20.44
N PHE A 137 -5.82 -20.28 19.13
CA PHE A 137 -6.46 -21.22 18.22
C PHE A 137 -5.47 -22.26 17.68
N GLY A 138 -4.32 -21.83 17.17
CA GLY A 138 -3.40 -22.64 16.36
C GLY A 138 -3.02 -21.93 15.05
N PRO A 139 -2.40 -22.62 14.08
CA PRO A 139 -1.88 -21.99 12.86
C PRO A 139 -2.88 -21.07 12.16
N VAL A 140 -2.42 -19.88 11.76
CA VAL A 140 -3.18 -18.92 10.96
C VAL A 140 -2.51 -18.74 9.61
N VAL A 141 -3.30 -18.76 8.55
CA VAL A 141 -2.89 -18.45 7.18
C VAL A 141 -3.61 -17.17 6.75
N VAL A 142 -2.89 -16.26 6.10
CA VAL A 142 -3.53 -15.12 5.42
C VAL A 142 -3.90 -15.55 4.00
N GLY A 143 -5.04 -16.22 3.83
CA GLY A 143 -5.46 -16.86 2.58
C GLY A 143 -5.83 -15.87 1.48
N GLU A 144 -6.15 -14.64 1.85
CA GLU A 144 -6.32 -13.57 0.87
C GLU A 144 -5.79 -12.22 1.37
N TRP A 145 -5.04 -11.55 0.50
CA TRP A 145 -4.64 -10.15 0.65
C TRP A 145 -4.22 -9.57 -0.71
N SER A 146 -4.22 -8.23 -0.82
CA SER A 146 -3.75 -7.53 -2.02
C SER A 146 -2.98 -6.25 -1.66
N LEU A 147 -2.46 -5.52 -2.66
CA LEU A 147 -1.82 -4.21 -2.47
C LEU A 147 -2.80 -3.04 -2.64
N ALA A 148 -4.09 -3.31 -2.86
CA ALA A 148 -5.07 -2.27 -3.09
C ALA A 148 -5.33 -1.44 -1.82
N THR A 149 -5.24 -0.12 -1.98
CA THR A 149 -5.55 0.91 -0.97
C THR A 149 -6.79 1.72 -1.33
N ASP A 150 -7.48 1.31 -2.39
CA ASP A 150 -8.74 1.85 -2.88
C ASP A 150 -9.54 0.70 -3.51
N ASN A 151 -10.78 1.00 -3.89
CA ASN A 151 -11.65 0.04 -4.57
C ASN A 151 -12.11 0.55 -5.94
N CYS A 152 -11.20 1.18 -6.67
CA CYS A 152 -11.42 1.70 -8.01
C CYS A 152 -11.46 0.62 -9.10
N ALA A 153 -10.92 -0.57 -8.83
CA ALA A 153 -10.92 -1.66 -9.79
C ALA A 153 -12.36 -1.93 -10.27
N MET A 154 -12.54 -1.90 -11.60
CA MET A 154 -13.85 -2.07 -12.23
C MET A 154 -14.58 -3.31 -11.70
N TRP A 155 -15.82 -3.09 -11.24
CA TRP A 155 -16.70 -4.13 -10.70
C TRP A 155 -16.19 -4.90 -9.49
N LEU A 156 -15.19 -4.38 -8.77
CA LEU A 156 -14.67 -5.01 -7.55
C LEU A 156 -15.76 -5.23 -6.48
N ASN A 157 -16.72 -4.31 -6.37
CA ASN A 157 -17.84 -4.42 -5.42
C ASN A 157 -19.11 -5.04 -6.04
N GLY A 158 -19.04 -5.55 -7.27
CA GLY A 158 -20.17 -6.12 -8.00
C GLY A 158 -20.31 -5.63 -9.43
N PHE A 159 -20.92 -6.46 -10.28
CA PHE A 159 -21.14 -6.14 -11.69
C PHE A 159 -21.99 -4.88 -11.85
N ASN A 160 -21.39 -3.83 -12.44
CA ASN A 160 -21.98 -2.49 -12.58
C ASN A 160 -22.52 -1.90 -11.28
N ASP A 161 -22.08 -2.40 -10.13
CA ASP A 161 -22.46 -1.90 -8.83
C ASP A 161 -21.22 -1.46 -8.06
N ASN A 162 -21.41 -0.45 -7.24
CA ASN A 162 -20.50 -0.13 -6.16
C ASN A 162 -21.38 0.04 -4.94
N LEU A 163 -20.93 -0.48 -3.80
CA LEU A 163 -21.58 -0.22 -2.52
C LEU A 163 -21.74 1.29 -2.34
N SER A 164 -22.89 1.74 -1.82
CA SER A 164 -23.14 3.16 -1.59
C SER A 164 -22.02 3.79 -0.76
N GLY A 165 -21.45 4.89 -1.23
CA GLY A 165 -20.27 5.52 -0.64
C GLY A 165 -18.93 5.10 -1.27
N PHE A 166 -18.94 4.18 -2.23
CA PHE A 166 -17.75 3.77 -2.97
C PHE A 166 -17.82 4.14 -4.47
N PRO A 167 -16.67 4.43 -5.13
CA PRO A 167 -15.34 4.49 -4.53
C PRO A 167 -15.21 5.70 -3.58
N ARG A 168 -14.43 5.55 -2.50
CA ARG A 168 -14.28 6.61 -1.48
C ARG A 168 -13.58 7.86 -2.03
N LEU A 169 -12.80 7.70 -3.09
CA LEU A 169 -12.09 8.75 -3.81
C LEU A 169 -12.29 8.58 -5.33
N PRO A 170 -12.09 9.64 -6.13
CA PRO A 170 -12.15 9.54 -7.59
C PRO A 170 -11.17 8.49 -8.14
N CYS A 171 -11.49 7.83 -9.25
CA CYS A 171 -10.64 6.78 -9.80
C CYS A 171 -9.87 7.21 -11.04
N LYS A 172 -8.73 6.56 -11.27
CA LYS A 172 -7.99 6.60 -12.54
C LYS A 172 -8.66 5.66 -13.53
N PHE A 173 -8.70 6.10 -14.78
CA PHE A 173 -9.32 5.37 -15.88
C PHE A 173 -8.27 5.07 -16.94
N VAL A 174 -8.26 3.84 -17.44
CA VAL A 174 -7.42 3.41 -18.57
C VAL A 174 -8.28 2.89 -19.70
N LYS A 175 -7.72 2.75 -20.89
CA LYS A 175 -8.41 2.06 -21.97
C LYS A 175 -8.80 0.65 -21.51
N CYS A 176 -10.07 0.28 -21.67
CA CYS A 176 -10.51 -1.07 -21.35
C CYS A 176 -9.72 -2.11 -22.15
N ALA A 177 -9.44 -3.26 -21.53
CA ALA A 177 -8.86 -4.40 -22.21
C ALA A 177 -9.81 -4.91 -23.31
N ASP A 178 -9.23 -5.50 -24.35
CA ASP A 178 -10.03 -6.20 -25.36
C ASP A 178 -10.63 -7.47 -24.72
N PRO A 179 -11.90 -7.81 -25.02
CA PRO A 179 -12.57 -8.94 -24.41
C PRO A 179 -11.87 -10.26 -24.77
N TYR A 180 -11.50 -11.06 -23.76
CA TYR A 180 -10.85 -12.36 -24.00
C TYR A 180 -11.75 -13.35 -24.76
N MET A 181 -13.08 -13.18 -24.70
CA MET A 181 -14.08 -13.96 -25.45
C MET A 181 -14.38 -13.41 -26.85
N GLY A 182 -13.64 -12.41 -27.32
CA GLY A 182 -13.82 -11.77 -28.63
C GLY A 182 -14.80 -10.59 -28.63
N THR A 183 -14.73 -9.76 -29.67
CA THR A 183 -15.48 -8.49 -29.81
C THR A 183 -16.92 -8.64 -30.26
N GLU A 184 -17.36 -9.88 -30.52
CA GLU A 184 -18.75 -10.18 -30.91
C GLU A 184 -19.69 -10.16 -29.68
N GLN A 185 -19.13 -10.10 -28.46
CA GLN A 185 -19.92 -10.11 -27.23
C GLN A 185 -20.70 -8.79 -27.06
N PRO A 186 -21.96 -8.85 -26.58
CA PRO A 186 -22.75 -7.65 -26.33
C PRO A 186 -22.02 -6.63 -25.45
N GLY A 187 -21.96 -5.38 -25.90
CA GLY A 187 -21.29 -4.30 -25.16
C GLY A 187 -19.77 -4.31 -25.26
N THR A 188 -19.18 -5.15 -26.13
CA THR A 188 -17.74 -5.20 -26.38
C THR A 188 -17.40 -4.88 -27.84
N PRO A 189 -16.25 -4.22 -28.11
CA PRO A 189 -15.48 -3.45 -27.14
C PRO A 189 -16.33 -2.29 -26.57
N VAL A 190 -15.92 -1.77 -25.41
CA VAL A 190 -16.61 -0.63 -24.80
C VAL A 190 -16.59 0.56 -25.78
N ASP A 191 -17.77 1.10 -26.07
CA ASP A 191 -17.95 2.17 -27.06
C ASP A 191 -17.34 3.51 -26.59
N PRO A 192 -16.34 4.08 -27.29
CA PRO A 192 -15.72 5.35 -26.92
C PRO A 192 -16.65 6.56 -26.97
N GLY A 193 -17.75 6.47 -27.73
CA GLY A 193 -18.73 7.54 -27.89
C GLY A 193 -19.86 7.51 -26.88
N LYS A 194 -19.92 6.51 -25.99
CA LYS A 194 -21.04 6.32 -25.07
C LYS A 194 -20.60 6.47 -23.61
N PRO A 195 -21.41 7.16 -22.78
CA PRO A 195 -21.23 7.11 -21.33
C PRO A 195 -21.50 5.70 -20.81
N MET A 196 -21.33 5.51 -19.48
CA MET A 196 -21.67 4.25 -18.81
C MET A 196 -23.06 3.78 -19.24
N GLN A 197 -23.16 2.51 -19.63
CA GLN A 197 -24.41 1.88 -20.06
C GLN A 197 -24.86 0.88 -19.00
N GLY A 198 -26.17 0.86 -18.74
CA GLY A 198 -26.74 0.01 -17.70
C GLY A 198 -26.59 -1.51 -17.95
N PRO A 199 -26.94 -2.35 -16.96
CA PRO A 199 -27.63 -2.00 -15.70
C PRO A 199 -26.79 -1.11 -14.80
N TYR A 200 -27.42 -0.22 -14.03
CA TYR A 200 -26.75 0.67 -13.07
C TYR A 200 -26.98 0.14 -11.66
N GLY A 201 -25.92 -0.01 -10.88
CA GLY A 201 -25.99 -0.22 -9.44
C GLY A 201 -26.13 1.09 -8.67
N THR A 202 -25.77 1.06 -7.39
CA THR A 202 -25.88 2.21 -6.48
C THR A 202 -24.72 3.19 -6.58
N GLY A 203 -23.64 2.83 -7.28
CA GLY A 203 -22.46 3.67 -7.50
C GLY A 203 -21.93 3.61 -8.94
N MET A 204 -20.92 4.44 -9.23
CA MET A 204 -20.20 4.39 -10.51
C MET A 204 -19.06 3.38 -10.42
N SER A 205 -19.20 2.25 -11.11
CA SER A 205 -18.14 1.22 -11.22
C SER A 205 -18.01 0.63 -12.61
N GLY A 206 -18.83 1.07 -13.56
CA GLY A 206 -18.88 0.55 -14.92
C GLY A 206 -17.94 1.29 -15.89
N PRO A 207 -17.62 0.64 -17.02
CA PRO A 207 -16.83 1.27 -18.07
C PRO A 207 -17.62 2.40 -18.74
N SER A 208 -16.93 3.43 -19.18
CA SER A 208 -17.53 4.57 -19.88
C SER A 208 -16.55 5.18 -20.88
N PHE A 209 -17.05 5.62 -22.04
CA PHE A 209 -16.24 6.24 -23.09
C PHE A 209 -15.00 5.41 -23.50
N GLY A 210 -15.14 4.08 -23.55
CA GLY A 210 -14.04 3.16 -23.88
C GLY A 210 -13.00 3.01 -22.77
N LEU A 211 -13.25 3.57 -21.58
CA LEU A 211 -12.36 3.57 -20.43
C LEU A 211 -12.93 2.77 -19.26
N CYS A 212 -12.04 2.15 -18.50
CA CYS A 212 -12.33 1.30 -17.36
C CYS A 212 -11.62 1.88 -16.12
N PRO A 213 -12.31 2.01 -14.98
CA PRO A 213 -11.67 2.43 -13.74
C PRO A 213 -10.75 1.31 -13.22
N VAL A 214 -9.58 1.67 -12.69
CA VAL A 214 -8.56 0.69 -12.29
C VAL A 214 -8.04 0.87 -10.87
N ASP A 215 -7.54 2.06 -10.56
CA ASP A 215 -6.82 2.33 -9.30
C ASP A 215 -6.72 3.85 -9.05
N ARG A 216 -5.90 4.24 -8.09
CA ARG A 216 -5.35 5.59 -7.93
C ARG A 216 -3.82 5.52 -7.81
N ASP A 217 -3.16 6.55 -8.32
CA ASP A 217 -1.72 6.72 -8.15
C ASP A 217 -1.40 7.42 -6.81
N TRP A 218 -0.23 7.12 -6.27
CA TRP A 218 0.34 7.85 -5.13
C TRP A 218 1.18 9.02 -5.61
N MET A 219 1.07 10.16 -4.92
CA MET A 219 1.86 11.35 -5.20
C MET A 219 3.07 11.43 -4.26
N LYS A 220 4.18 12.01 -4.74
CA LYS A 220 5.30 12.41 -3.90
C LYS A 220 4.85 13.39 -2.83
N GLU A 221 5.17 13.08 -1.59
CA GLU A 221 4.76 13.85 -0.42
C GLU A 221 5.57 15.15 -0.25
N ARG A 222 4.88 16.22 0.13
CA ARG A 222 5.46 17.47 0.61
C ARG A 222 5.94 17.36 2.05
N ASN A 223 5.20 16.62 2.88
CA ASN A 223 5.57 16.30 4.26
C ASN A 223 5.64 14.78 4.45
N ILE A 224 6.87 14.27 4.52
CA ILE A 224 7.17 12.85 4.62
C ILE A 224 6.64 12.26 5.93
N GLU A 225 6.60 13.05 7.02
CA GLU A 225 6.21 12.62 8.37
C GLU A 225 4.71 12.32 8.52
N THR A 226 3.86 12.88 7.66
CA THR A 226 2.38 12.73 7.75
C THR A 226 1.80 11.91 6.60
N GLY A 227 2.43 11.91 5.42
CA GLY A 227 2.00 11.11 4.27
C GLY A 227 0.61 11.45 3.74
N THR A 228 0.19 12.72 3.82
CA THR A 228 -1.20 13.16 3.64
C THR A 228 -1.56 13.59 2.21
N ASP A 229 -0.60 13.83 1.33
CA ASP A 229 -0.86 14.47 0.05
C ASP A 229 -1.77 13.62 -0.86
N TRP A 230 -1.71 12.31 -0.72
CA TRP A 230 -2.50 11.37 -1.53
C TRP A 230 -4.04 11.54 -1.38
N MET A 231 -4.56 11.94 -0.21
CA MET A 231 -6.01 12.15 0.02
C MET A 231 -6.57 13.25 -0.86
N ARG A 232 -5.75 14.27 -1.12
CA ARG A 232 -6.12 15.46 -1.90
C ARG A 232 -5.58 15.38 -3.33
N ALA A 233 -4.79 14.36 -3.64
CA ALA A 233 -4.18 14.16 -4.93
C ALA A 233 -5.23 13.84 -6.01
N PRO A 234 -4.99 14.27 -7.26
CA PRO A 234 -5.74 13.75 -8.39
C PRO A 234 -5.57 12.22 -8.47
N PRO A 235 -6.54 11.48 -9.04
CA PRO A 235 -6.45 10.03 -9.20
C PRO A 235 -5.26 9.56 -10.05
N GLU A 236 -4.86 10.37 -11.03
CA GLU A 236 -3.70 10.11 -11.89
C GLU A 236 -2.58 11.09 -11.55
N ALA A 237 -1.42 10.56 -11.17
CA ALA A 237 -0.28 11.35 -10.78
C ALA A 237 0.49 11.82 -12.03
N PRO A 238 0.92 13.10 -12.12
CA PRO A 238 1.88 13.50 -13.13
C PRO A 238 3.15 12.66 -12.98
N ARG A 239 3.67 12.08 -14.07
CA ARG A 239 4.80 11.14 -14.06
C ARG A 239 6.02 11.54 -13.21
N HIS A 240 6.32 12.83 -13.06
CA HIS A 240 7.46 13.31 -12.26
C HIS A 240 7.18 13.38 -10.74
N LEU A 241 5.89 13.32 -10.37
CA LEU A 241 5.35 13.32 -9.02
C LEU A 241 4.70 11.99 -8.64
N ASP A 242 4.65 11.01 -9.53
CA ASP A 242 4.18 9.66 -9.23
C ASP A 242 5.17 8.96 -8.28
N ALA A 243 4.65 8.44 -7.19
CA ALA A 243 5.34 7.67 -6.14
C ALA A 243 4.71 6.29 -5.93
N THR A 244 3.82 5.85 -6.82
CA THR A 244 3.05 4.59 -6.70
C THR A 244 3.97 3.39 -6.52
N ASP A 245 5.02 3.28 -7.32
CA ASP A 245 5.93 2.14 -7.24
C ASP A 245 6.67 2.07 -5.90
N GLU A 246 7.13 3.21 -5.38
CA GLU A 246 7.77 3.30 -4.07
C GLU A 246 6.80 2.90 -2.95
N VAL A 247 5.60 3.48 -2.96
CA VAL A 247 4.60 3.25 -1.92
C VAL A 247 4.13 1.80 -1.90
N MET A 248 3.85 1.22 -3.06
CA MET A 248 3.37 -0.16 -3.17
C MET A 248 4.47 -1.17 -2.85
N THR A 249 5.73 -0.87 -3.18
CA THR A 249 6.88 -1.71 -2.79
C THR A 249 7.03 -1.74 -1.27
N ALA A 250 7.00 -0.58 -0.60
CA ALA A 250 7.07 -0.51 0.85
C ALA A 250 5.88 -1.22 1.52
N LEU A 251 4.66 -1.01 1.01
CA LEU A 251 3.46 -1.67 1.51
C LEU A 251 3.56 -3.20 1.38
N ALA A 252 4.04 -3.70 0.24
CA ALA A 252 4.22 -5.13 0.02
C ALA A 252 5.18 -5.75 1.03
N ARG A 253 6.34 -5.12 1.25
CA ARG A 253 7.32 -5.62 2.22
C ARG A 253 6.75 -5.66 3.63
N LYS A 254 6.03 -4.61 4.04
CA LYS A 254 5.38 -4.53 5.36
C LYS A 254 4.32 -5.61 5.56
N LYS A 255 3.44 -5.82 4.59
CA LYS A 255 2.44 -6.91 4.63
C LYS A 255 3.11 -8.28 4.71
N ILE A 256 4.09 -8.54 3.84
CA ILE A 256 4.82 -9.82 3.82
C ILE A 256 5.55 -10.06 5.15
N SER A 257 6.16 -9.01 5.72
CA SER A 257 6.81 -9.02 7.04
C SER A 257 5.83 -9.44 8.14
N ALA A 258 4.64 -8.83 8.17
CA ALA A 258 3.61 -9.12 9.15
C ALA A 258 3.07 -10.55 9.03
N PHE A 259 2.91 -11.05 7.79
CA PHE A 259 2.27 -12.35 7.54
C PHE A 259 3.24 -13.53 7.64
N SER A 260 4.49 -13.36 7.18
CA SER A 260 5.49 -14.44 7.16
C SER A 260 6.37 -14.47 8.41
N GLY A 261 6.49 -13.34 9.13
CA GLY A 261 7.31 -13.26 10.33
C GLY A 261 6.68 -13.89 11.58
N ILE A 262 5.35 -14.08 11.58
CA ILE A 262 4.60 -14.69 12.68
C ILE A 262 3.64 -15.77 12.19
N GLY A 263 2.83 -15.48 11.16
CA GLY A 263 1.83 -16.40 10.65
C GLY A 263 2.42 -17.60 9.89
N HIS A 264 1.57 -18.56 9.54
CA HIS A 264 1.95 -19.75 8.76
C HIS A 264 1.89 -19.54 7.24
N GLY A 265 2.08 -18.30 6.78
CA GLY A 265 2.17 -17.94 5.37
C GLY A 265 0.93 -17.22 4.84
N PHE A 266 0.91 -17.00 3.52
CA PHE A 266 -0.11 -16.22 2.86
C PHE A 266 -0.36 -16.65 1.41
N TYR A 267 -1.50 -16.24 0.85
CA TYR A 267 -1.83 -16.36 -0.56
C TYR A 267 -2.30 -14.99 -1.09
N PHE A 268 -1.63 -14.51 -2.15
CA PHE A 268 -1.95 -13.20 -2.74
C PHE A 268 -3.20 -13.31 -3.61
N TRP A 269 -4.18 -12.43 -3.37
CA TRP A 269 -5.36 -12.29 -4.20
C TRP A 269 -5.16 -11.20 -5.26
N ASN A 270 -4.98 -11.53 -6.54
CA ASN A 270 -4.95 -12.87 -7.15
C ASN A 270 -3.73 -13.00 -8.09
N PHE A 271 -3.53 -14.17 -8.69
CA PHE A 271 -2.44 -14.45 -9.62
C PHE A 271 -2.37 -13.43 -10.77
N ARG A 272 -3.50 -13.13 -11.42
CA ARG A 272 -3.57 -12.19 -12.55
C ARG A 272 -4.94 -11.54 -12.69
N THR A 273 -4.96 -10.38 -13.33
CA THR A 273 -6.16 -9.66 -13.77
C THR A 273 -6.09 -9.39 -15.28
N GLU A 274 -7.21 -9.06 -15.91
CA GLU A 274 -7.26 -8.70 -17.34
C GLU A 274 -6.83 -7.24 -17.58
N LEU A 275 -7.21 -6.34 -16.67
CA LEU A 275 -6.80 -4.95 -16.70
C LEU A 275 -5.42 -4.79 -16.04
N ASP A 276 -4.68 -3.74 -16.40
CA ASP A 276 -3.44 -3.35 -15.73
C ASP A 276 -3.73 -2.81 -14.32
N THR A 277 -4.03 -3.72 -13.40
CA THR A 277 -4.34 -3.46 -11.99
C THR A 277 -3.33 -4.20 -11.10
N PRO A 278 -2.06 -3.76 -11.05
CA PRO A 278 -0.99 -4.43 -10.30
C PRO A 278 -1.30 -4.60 -8.81
N GLN A 279 -2.19 -3.79 -8.24
CA GLN A 279 -2.65 -3.89 -6.86
C GLN A 279 -3.39 -5.21 -6.59
N TRP A 280 -4.05 -5.77 -7.62
CA TRP A 280 -4.84 -6.99 -7.58
C TRP A 280 -4.24 -8.13 -8.41
N SER A 281 -3.07 -7.92 -9.03
CA SER A 281 -2.37 -8.92 -9.83
C SER A 281 -0.96 -9.15 -9.32
N TYR A 282 -0.74 -10.36 -8.78
CA TYR A 282 0.58 -10.81 -8.35
C TYR A 282 1.61 -10.72 -9.47
N MET A 283 1.25 -11.16 -10.68
CA MET A 283 2.14 -11.11 -11.85
C MET A 283 2.57 -9.69 -12.20
N LEU A 284 1.64 -8.74 -12.27
CA LEU A 284 1.97 -7.34 -12.56
C LEU A 284 2.75 -6.68 -11.40
N ALA A 285 2.42 -6.99 -10.14
CA ALA A 285 3.18 -6.52 -8.99
C ALA A 285 4.63 -7.03 -9.00
N LEU A 286 4.86 -8.28 -9.40
CA LEU A 286 6.20 -8.82 -9.64
C LEU A 286 6.90 -8.10 -10.79
N GLU A 287 6.21 -7.88 -11.92
CA GLU A 287 6.78 -7.21 -13.09
C GLU A 287 7.23 -5.78 -12.78
N ARG A 288 6.43 -5.04 -12.01
CA ARG A 288 6.74 -3.69 -11.52
C ARG A 288 7.79 -3.66 -10.40
N GLY A 289 8.13 -4.81 -9.84
CA GLY A 289 9.10 -4.91 -8.75
C GLY A 289 8.56 -4.53 -7.37
N TRP A 290 7.22 -4.43 -7.22
CA TRP A 290 6.58 -4.17 -5.92
C TRP A 290 6.77 -5.35 -4.97
N ILE A 291 6.66 -6.57 -5.52
CA ILE A 291 6.93 -7.82 -4.80
C ILE A 291 8.27 -8.36 -5.28
N SER A 292 9.15 -8.73 -4.35
CA SER A 292 10.47 -9.28 -4.65
C SER A 292 10.39 -10.61 -5.40
N LYS A 293 11.07 -10.70 -6.55
CA LYS A 293 11.29 -11.94 -7.31
C LYS A 293 12.37 -12.79 -6.61
N GLY A 294 12.10 -13.35 -5.43
CA GLY A 294 13.12 -14.12 -4.73
C GLY A 294 12.78 -14.52 -3.30
N ASN A 295 13.81 -14.58 -2.46
CA ASN A 295 13.69 -14.97 -1.06
C ASN A 295 12.88 -13.90 -0.29
N LEU A 296 11.71 -14.29 0.22
CA LEU A 296 10.88 -13.43 1.06
C LEU A 296 11.47 -13.26 2.48
N ASN A 297 12.51 -14.01 2.83
CA ASN A 297 13.30 -13.83 4.05
C ASN A 297 14.49 -12.88 3.83
N ASP A 298 14.41 -11.99 2.85
CA ASP A 298 15.36 -10.88 2.70
C ASP A 298 15.26 -9.97 3.92
N ASP A 299 16.39 -9.50 4.45
CA ASP A 299 16.38 -8.60 5.61
C ASP A 299 15.48 -7.41 5.33
N ARG A 300 15.47 -6.91 4.07
CA ARG A 300 14.50 -6.07 3.29
C ARG A 300 13.05 -6.09 3.76
N ILE A 301 12.60 -7.30 3.99
CA ILE A 301 11.21 -7.62 4.28
C ILE A 301 11.08 -7.87 5.77
N LEU A 302 12.00 -8.64 6.36
CA LEU A 302 11.96 -8.99 7.78
C LEU A 302 11.96 -7.77 8.71
N HIS A 303 12.68 -6.70 8.36
CA HIS A 303 12.76 -5.46 9.16
C HIS A 303 11.87 -4.34 8.62
N ALA A 304 11.03 -4.60 7.60
CA ALA A 304 10.17 -3.59 6.98
C ALA A 304 9.21 -2.91 7.98
N CYS A 305 8.84 -3.61 9.06
CA CYS A 305 7.95 -3.10 10.12
C CYS A 305 8.67 -2.58 11.37
N HIS A 306 10.01 -2.48 11.36
CA HIS A 306 10.78 -2.13 12.55
C HIS A 306 10.36 -0.78 13.15
N LYS A 307 10.18 0.26 12.31
CA LYS A 307 9.71 1.58 12.75
C LYS A 307 8.35 1.51 13.44
N GLU A 308 7.42 0.73 12.88
CA GLU A 308 6.08 0.52 13.45
C GLU A 308 6.14 -0.25 14.77
N ASP A 309 6.98 -1.30 14.82
CA ASP A 309 7.16 -2.17 15.99
C ASP A 309 7.86 -1.44 17.16
N GLU A 310 8.73 -0.46 16.87
CA GLU A 310 9.42 0.38 17.87
C GLU A 310 8.51 1.42 18.54
N GLY A 311 7.25 1.55 18.11
CA GLY A 311 6.28 2.47 18.73
C GLY A 311 6.54 3.94 18.42
N LEU A 312 7.08 4.24 17.23
CA LEU A 312 7.45 5.60 16.83
C LEU A 312 6.29 6.46 16.31
N PHE A 313 5.06 5.95 16.35
CA PHE A 313 3.90 6.65 15.83
C PHE A 313 3.00 7.12 16.96
N VAL A 314 2.53 8.36 16.86
CA VAL A 314 1.48 8.91 17.72
C VAL A 314 0.28 9.30 16.88
N CYS A 315 -0.91 9.01 17.38
CA CYS A 315 -2.14 9.43 16.72
C CYS A 315 -2.50 10.84 17.20
N MET A 316 -2.40 11.81 16.29
CA MET A 316 -2.57 13.22 16.62
C MET A 316 -3.68 13.85 15.80
N SER A 317 -4.40 14.81 16.38
CA SER A 317 -5.40 15.60 15.69
C SER A 317 -4.82 16.28 14.45
N THR A 318 -5.59 16.30 13.37
CA THR A 318 -5.26 17.06 12.15
C THR A 318 -5.36 18.57 12.37
N ARG A 319 -5.93 19.00 13.51
CA ARG A 319 -6.18 20.40 13.88
C ARG A 319 -6.99 21.19 12.84
N GLN A 320 -7.78 20.49 12.01
CA GLN A 320 -8.53 21.11 10.91
C GLN A 320 -9.87 21.69 11.35
N THR A 321 -10.70 20.89 12.03
CA THR A 321 -12.03 21.35 12.47
C THR A 321 -12.30 20.92 13.90
N GLU A 322 -12.81 21.84 14.72
CA GLU A 322 -13.21 21.51 16.09
C GLU A 322 -14.38 20.53 16.12
N SER A 323 -15.32 20.63 15.17
CA SER A 323 -16.49 19.76 15.11
C SER A 323 -16.12 18.30 14.85
N SER A 324 -15.23 18.03 13.87
CA SER A 324 -14.76 16.66 13.62
C SER A 324 -13.94 16.14 14.79
N THR A 325 -13.09 16.99 15.38
CA THR A 325 -12.27 16.65 16.55
C THR A 325 -13.14 16.25 17.75
N LYS A 326 -14.16 17.05 18.09
CA LYS A 326 -15.11 16.71 19.16
C LYS A 326 -15.88 15.42 18.85
N GLY A 327 -16.30 15.23 17.60
CA GLY A 327 -16.95 14.00 17.16
C GLY A 327 -16.08 12.76 17.37
N GLY A 328 -14.84 12.81 16.90
CA GLY A 328 -13.86 11.74 17.08
C GLY A 328 -13.57 11.46 18.55
N MET A 329 -13.36 12.49 19.39
CA MET A 329 -13.13 12.30 20.82
C MET A 329 -14.32 11.63 21.50
N LYS A 330 -15.55 12.04 21.17
CA LYS A 330 -16.77 11.44 21.73
C LYS A 330 -16.94 9.99 21.33
N TYR A 331 -16.57 9.63 20.11
CA TYR A 331 -16.53 8.25 19.66
C TYR A 331 -15.54 7.42 20.49
N ALA A 332 -14.27 7.85 20.53
CA ALA A 332 -13.20 7.13 21.25
C ALA A 332 -13.55 6.92 22.74
N LEU A 333 -13.95 8.00 23.42
CA LEU A 333 -14.35 7.93 24.83
C LEU A 333 -15.62 7.11 25.05
N GLY A 334 -16.54 7.12 24.08
CA GLY A 334 -17.78 6.35 24.14
C GLY A 334 -17.54 4.84 24.11
N VAL A 335 -16.62 4.37 23.25
CA VAL A 335 -16.20 2.96 23.18
C VAL A 335 -15.57 2.51 24.50
N GLU A 336 -14.73 3.36 25.10
CA GLU A 336 -14.09 3.13 26.40
C GLU A 336 -15.03 3.25 27.62
N GLY A 337 -16.29 3.66 27.41
CA GLY A 337 -17.22 3.95 28.50
C GLY A 337 -16.81 5.14 29.39
N VAL A 338 -15.98 6.05 28.87
CA VAL A 338 -15.49 7.24 29.57
C VAL A 338 -16.42 8.44 29.33
N ASN A 339 -16.65 9.25 30.36
CA ASN A 339 -17.50 10.43 30.25
C ASN A 339 -16.89 11.47 29.28
N SER A 340 -17.64 11.79 28.22
CA SER A 340 -17.24 12.73 27.16
C SER A 340 -17.87 14.13 27.25
N THR A 341 -18.62 14.45 28.32
CA THR A 341 -19.30 15.75 28.47
C THR A 341 -18.35 16.95 28.54
N TYR A 342 -17.13 16.74 29.03
CA TYR A 342 -16.11 17.79 29.08
C TYR A 342 -15.64 18.23 27.67
N VAL A 343 -15.80 17.37 26.65
CA VAL A 343 -15.38 17.67 25.28
C VAL A 343 -16.14 18.88 24.71
N ASP A 344 -17.39 19.07 25.13
CA ASP A 344 -18.22 20.18 24.65
C ASP A 344 -17.72 21.55 25.11
N SER A 345 -17.05 21.62 26.28
CA SER A 345 -16.53 22.88 26.83
C SER A 345 -15.13 23.24 26.32
N LEU A 346 -14.44 22.33 25.64
CA LEU A 346 -13.12 22.59 25.05
C LEU A 346 -13.23 23.36 23.72
N SER A 347 -12.24 24.20 23.43
CA SER A 347 -12.09 24.92 22.14
C SER A 347 -10.64 25.33 21.92
N GLY A 348 -10.27 25.66 20.69
CA GLY A 348 -8.91 26.07 20.30
C GLY A 348 -7.86 25.01 20.63
N ASP A 349 -6.66 25.48 21.01
CA ASP A 349 -5.53 24.59 21.32
C ASP A 349 -5.85 23.59 22.44
N ALA A 350 -6.62 24.01 23.46
CA ALA A 350 -7.00 23.12 24.56
C ALA A 350 -7.86 21.93 24.10
N LEU A 351 -8.68 22.10 23.06
CA LEU A 351 -9.40 20.99 22.43
C LEU A 351 -8.44 20.06 21.71
N PHE A 352 -7.56 20.60 20.87
CA PHE A 352 -6.65 19.80 20.06
C PHE A 352 -5.62 19.05 20.91
N ASP A 353 -5.07 19.68 21.94
CA ASP A 353 -4.12 19.04 22.84
C ASP A 353 -4.77 17.91 23.65
N ALA A 354 -6.02 18.10 24.09
CA ALA A 354 -6.80 17.02 24.72
C ALA A 354 -7.13 15.90 23.73
N ALA A 355 -7.45 16.27 22.49
CA ALA A 355 -7.75 15.32 21.43
C ALA A 355 -6.53 14.44 21.08
N ASP A 356 -5.32 15.01 21.01
CA ASP A 356 -4.08 14.28 20.77
C ASP A 356 -3.89 13.15 21.80
N ILE A 357 -4.17 13.41 23.08
CA ILE A 357 -4.09 12.42 24.15
C ILE A 357 -5.16 11.33 23.97
N VAL A 358 -6.41 11.73 23.72
CA VAL A 358 -7.53 10.79 23.58
C VAL A 358 -7.34 9.88 22.36
N PHE A 359 -6.99 10.45 21.21
CA PHE A 359 -6.77 9.72 19.97
C PHE A 359 -5.58 8.77 20.08
N SER A 360 -4.43 9.24 20.60
CA SER A 360 -3.25 8.39 20.76
C SER A 360 -3.49 7.25 21.74
N LYS A 361 -4.20 7.49 22.85
CA LYS A 361 -4.50 6.43 23.82
C LYS A 361 -5.39 5.36 23.20
N PHE A 362 -6.51 5.76 22.60
CA PHE A 362 -7.46 4.81 21.98
C PHE A 362 -6.79 3.99 20.87
N TRP A 363 -6.04 4.66 19.99
CA TRP A 363 -5.37 3.97 18.89
C TRP A 363 -4.32 2.98 19.42
N GLU A 364 -3.52 3.33 20.42
CA GLU A 364 -2.55 2.40 21.02
C GLU A 364 -3.22 1.16 21.65
N GLU A 365 -4.36 1.35 22.33
CA GLU A 365 -5.09 0.26 22.97
C GLU A 365 -5.77 -0.67 21.95
N HIS A 366 -6.24 -0.14 20.82
CA HIS A 366 -7.05 -0.88 19.83
C HIS A 366 -6.38 -1.14 18.47
N LYS A 367 -5.15 -0.69 18.21
CA LYS A 367 -4.48 -0.90 16.91
C LYS A 367 -4.33 -2.38 16.54
N GLY A 368 -4.20 -3.25 17.53
CA GLY A 368 -4.14 -4.70 17.34
C GLY A 368 -5.48 -5.35 16.96
N GLU A 369 -6.58 -4.60 17.03
CA GLU A 369 -7.94 -5.00 16.59
C GLU A 369 -8.30 -4.32 15.26
N GLY A 370 -7.35 -3.63 14.63
CA GLY A 370 -7.54 -2.95 13.36
C GLY A 370 -7.99 -1.49 13.45
N ALA A 371 -8.00 -0.89 14.64
CA ALA A 371 -8.35 0.53 14.79
C ALA A 371 -7.39 1.43 13.99
N THR A 372 -7.96 2.36 13.21
CA THR A 372 -7.19 3.35 12.45
C THR A 372 -7.08 4.67 13.21
N CYS A 373 -6.01 5.42 12.95
CA CYS A 373 -5.88 6.80 13.40
C CYS A 373 -6.47 7.76 12.36
N ASP A 374 -7.79 7.74 12.19
CA ASP A 374 -8.51 8.66 11.30
C ASP A 374 -9.60 9.42 12.05
N PHE A 375 -10.45 8.71 12.80
CA PHE A 375 -11.56 9.28 13.57
C PHE A 375 -12.48 10.19 12.73
N GLY A 376 -12.74 9.82 11.47
CA GLY A 376 -13.50 10.62 10.51
C GLY A 376 -12.73 11.84 10.00
N GLY A 377 -11.44 11.67 9.71
CA GLY A 377 -10.49 12.72 9.31
C GLY A 377 -10.08 13.69 10.42
N ALA A 378 -10.43 13.39 11.67
CA ALA A 378 -10.11 14.23 12.84
C ALA A 378 -8.67 14.04 13.34
N ALA A 379 -8.06 12.88 13.08
CA ALA A 379 -6.70 12.55 13.48
C ALA A 379 -5.89 11.90 12.35
N GLN A 380 -4.58 11.80 12.54
CA GLN A 380 -3.64 11.14 11.65
C GLN A 380 -2.39 10.67 12.41
N LEU A 381 -1.75 9.61 11.92
CA LEU A 381 -0.46 9.17 12.47
C LEU A 381 0.64 10.16 12.08
N GLN A 382 1.53 10.41 13.04
CA GLN A 382 2.75 11.18 12.85
C GLN A 382 3.93 10.38 13.41
N GLU A 383 5.05 10.36 12.69
CA GLU A 383 6.30 9.75 13.15
C GLU A 383 7.01 10.69 14.16
N PHE A 384 7.51 10.14 15.27
CA PHE A 384 8.32 10.88 16.23
C PHE A 384 9.75 11.03 15.70
N ASN A 385 10.28 12.25 15.62
CA ASN A 385 11.66 12.50 15.22
C ASN A 385 12.65 11.90 16.26
N LYS A 386 13.07 10.67 16.05
CA LYS A 386 14.21 10.05 16.73
C LYS A 386 15.31 9.90 15.68
N THR A 387 16.45 10.55 15.89
CA THR A 387 17.67 10.30 15.09
C THR A 387 18.08 8.85 15.32
N TYR A 388 17.98 8.03 14.28
CA TYR A 388 18.67 6.75 14.20
C TYR A 388 20.18 7.03 14.09
N ASP A 389 21.00 6.32 14.87
CA ASP A 389 22.45 6.37 14.71
C ASP A 389 22.82 5.72 13.37
N ASP A 390 23.79 6.29 12.66
CA ASP A 390 24.23 5.94 11.29
C ASP A 390 24.74 4.49 11.10
N ASP A 391 24.68 3.64 12.13
CA ASP A 391 25.06 2.21 12.07
C ASP A 391 23.91 1.30 11.59
N ASP A 392 22.67 1.80 11.52
CA ASP A 392 21.52 1.09 10.92
C ASP A 392 21.46 1.36 9.40
N ASP A 393 22.44 0.83 8.66
CA ASP A 393 22.68 1.01 7.22
C ASP A 393 21.54 0.47 6.30
N TYR A 394 20.44 0.03 6.90
CA TYR A 394 19.32 -0.62 6.24
C TYR A 394 18.34 0.35 5.57
N TYR A 395 18.24 1.58 6.09
CA TYR A 395 17.24 2.56 5.65
C TYR A 395 17.64 3.42 4.45
N LYS A 396 18.88 3.28 3.94
CA LYS A 396 19.39 4.14 2.84
C LYS A 396 18.78 3.85 1.46
N ASP A 397 18.18 2.68 1.26
CA ASP A 397 17.63 2.26 -0.04
C ASP A 397 16.10 2.38 -0.15
N ASP A 398 15.36 2.40 0.97
CA ASP A 398 13.89 2.50 0.98
C ASP A 398 13.38 3.93 1.01
N ASP A 399 14.28 4.84 1.35
CA ASP A 399 14.10 6.27 1.31
C ASP A 399 14.60 6.79 -0.04
N ALA A 400 13.76 6.66 -1.06
CA ALA A 400 14.01 7.08 -2.44
C ALA A 400 14.77 8.40 -2.52
N HIS A 401 16.07 8.35 -2.85
CA HIS A 401 16.97 9.49 -3.15
C HIS A 401 16.37 10.86 -2.79
N TYR A 402 16.23 11.12 -1.49
CA TYR A 402 15.65 12.36 -1.05
C TYR A 402 16.68 13.44 -1.25
N PHE A 403 16.36 14.44 -2.08
CA PHE A 403 17.04 15.73 -2.02
C PHE A 403 16.82 16.28 -0.62
N THR A 404 17.76 16.04 0.27
CA THR A 404 17.75 16.66 1.59
C THR A 404 17.75 18.18 1.40
N LYS A 405 17.12 18.94 2.32
CA LYS A 405 17.16 20.42 2.28
C LYS A 405 18.60 20.94 2.19
N GLU A 406 19.57 20.19 2.71
CA GLU A 406 21.00 20.46 2.57
C GLU A 406 21.53 20.20 1.15
N GLU A 407 21.22 19.07 0.53
CA GLU A 407 21.64 18.79 -0.86
C GLU A 407 20.99 19.72 -1.86
N ALA A 408 19.72 20.11 -1.65
CA ALA A 408 19.04 21.11 -2.46
C ALA A 408 19.70 22.50 -2.30
N ARG A 409 20.08 22.90 -1.08
CA ARG A 409 20.83 24.15 -0.84
C ARG A 409 22.21 24.11 -1.47
N THR A 410 22.92 23.00 -1.33
CA THR A 410 24.28 22.82 -1.86
C THR A 410 24.26 22.80 -3.39
N SER A 411 23.32 22.08 -4.00
CA SER A 411 23.11 22.05 -5.45
C SER A 411 22.69 23.42 -5.99
N LEU A 412 21.80 24.13 -5.29
CA LEU A 412 21.39 25.48 -5.67
C LEU A 412 22.56 26.47 -5.57
N LEU A 413 23.40 26.36 -4.53
CA LEU A 413 24.64 27.14 -4.37
C LEU A 413 25.65 26.84 -5.47
N ILE A 414 25.85 25.57 -5.82
CA ILE A 414 26.76 25.16 -6.90
C ILE A 414 26.23 25.68 -8.25
N LEU A 415 24.94 25.52 -8.55
CA LEU A 415 24.34 25.99 -9.80
C LEU A 415 24.35 27.52 -9.92
N THR A 416 24.07 28.25 -8.84
CA THR A 416 24.13 29.71 -8.85
C THR A 416 25.57 30.23 -8.94
N THR A 417 26.52 29.65 -8.20
CA THR A 417 27.94 30.04 -8.31
C THR A 417 28.51 29.72 -9.68
N PHE A 418 28.21 28.53 -10.22
CA PHE A 418 28.61 28.16 -11.58
C PHE A 418 27.95 29.06 -12.64
N GLY A 419 26.66 29.37 -12.50
CA GLY A 419 25.95 30.30 -13.37
C GLY A 419 26.52 31.72 -13.35
N ILE A 420 26.90 32.23 -12.17
CA ILE A 420 27.57 33.53 -12.02
C ILE A 420 28.96 33.51 -12.65
N LEU A 421 29.74 32.44 -12.45
CA LEU A 421 31.08 32.31 -13.03
C LEU A 421 31.04 32.20 -14.56
N VAL A 422 30.17 31.36 -15.10
CA VAL A 422 30.01 31.18 -16.55
C VAL A 422 29.42 32.45 -17.18
N GLY A 423 28.36 33.02 -16.60
CA GLY A 423 27.76 34.26 -17.08
C GLY A 423 28.71 35.46 -16.98
N GLY A 424 29.49 35.54 -15.89
CA GLY A 424 30.52 36.55 -15.69
C GLY A 424 31.69 36.42 -16.65
N CYS A 425 32.19 35.20 -16.88
CA CYS A 425 33.25 34.95 -17.86
C CYS A 425 32.77 35.22 -19.29
N PHE A 426 31.56 34.76 -19.64
CA PHE A 426 30.98 34.98 -20.96
C PHE A 426 30.72 36.47 -21.19
N GLY A 427 30.14 37.18 -20.21
CA GLY A 427 29.94 38.62 -20.26
C GLY A 427 31.26 39.39 -20.36
N PHE A 428 32.30 38.97 -19.64
CA PHE A 428 33.64 39.57 -19.73
C PHE A 428 34.28 39.34 -21.09
N LEU A 429 34.21 38.13 -21.65
CA LEU A 429 34.72 37.81 -22.99
C LEU A 429 33.97 38.60 -24.07
N MET A 430 32.65 38.72 -23.96
CA MET A 430 31.83 39.54 -24.86
C MET A 430 32.21 41.03 -24.72
N ALA A 431 32.41 41.54 -23.51
CA ALA A 431 32.85 42.92 -23.30
C ALA A 431 34.27 43.17 -23.83
N MET A 432 35.17 42.19 -23.74
CA MET A 432 36.51 42.23 -24.33
C MET A 432 36.47 42.22 -25.88
N ALA A 433 35.52 41.49 -26.48
CA ALA A 433 35.39 41.36 -27.92
C ALA A 433 34.66 42.55 -28.60
N PHE A 434 33.63 43.11 -27.94
CA PHE A 434 32.72 44.08 -28.57
C PHE A 434 32.85 45.51 -28.03
N ASN A 435 33.67 45.78 -27.01
CA ASN A 435 33.89 47.13 -26.47
C ASN A 435 35.39 47.49 -26.41
N GLU A 436 35.86 48.23 -27.43
CA GLU A 436 37.25 48.65 -27.55
C GLU A 436 37.75 49.49 -26.36
N LYS A 437 36.88 50.32 -25.74
CA LYS A 437 37.26 51.13 -24.58
C LYS A 437 37.47 50.25 -23.34
N PHE A 438 36.65 49.21 -23.16
CA PHE A 438 36.79 48.25 -22.07
C PHE A 438 38.05 47.39 -22.24
N SER A 439 38.25 46.83 -23.44
CA SER A 439 39.43 46.02 -23.78
C SER A 439 40.76 46.78 -23.60
N ASN A 440 40.82 48.05 -24.03
CA ASN A 440 41.98 48.92 -23.82
C ASN A 440 42.26 49.25 -22.34
N LYS A 441 41.22 49.32 -21.51
CA LYS A 441 41.35 49.61 -20.07
C LYS A 441 41.82 48.37 -19.29
N VAL A 442 41.34 47.19 -19.66
CA VAL A 442 41.74 45.90 -19.06
C VAL A 442 43.17 45.53 -19.46
N SER A 443 43.58 45.71 -20.71
CA SER A 443 44.95 45.41 -21.18
C SER A 443 46.04 46.31 -20.55
N ARG A 444 45.65 47.48 -20.03
CA ARG A 444 46.53 48.41 -19.30
C ARG A 444 46.52 48.20 -17.78
N SER A 445 45.67 47.30 -17.27
CA SER A 445 45.63 46.92 -15.85
C SER A 445 46.89 46.14 -15.46
N SER A 446 47.43 46.43 -14.28
CA SER A 446 48.62 45.77 -13.72
C SER A 446 48.43 44.27 -13.45
N VAL A 447 47.18 43.78 -13.42
CA VAL A 447 46.83 42.39 -13.11
C VAL A 447 47.19 41.41 -14.24
N VAL A 448 47.04 41.80 -15.51
CA VAL A 448 47.31 40.90 -16.66
C VAL A 448 48.80 40.89 -17.05
N ARG A 449 49.57 41.90 -16.63
CA ARG A 449 50.97 42.12 -17.05
C ARG A 449 51.98 41.09 -16.50
N ARG A 450 51.56 40.19 -15.58
CA ARG A 450 52.45 39.21 -14.93
C ARG A 450 52.54 37.84 -15.63
N VAL A 451 51.64 37.50 -16.56
CA VAL A 451 51.54 36.13 -17.10
C VAL A 451 52.36 35.90 -18.39
N THR A 452 52.87 36.95 -19.05
CA THR A 452 53.62 36.81 -20.31
C THR A 452 55.05 37.35 -20.21
N ARG A 453 55.95 36.60 -19.54
CA ARG A 453 57.41 36.79 -19.72
C ARG A 453 58.23 35.55 -19.34
N ARG A 454 58.33 34.59 -20.28
CA ARG A 454 59.57 33.86 -20.66
C ARG A 454 59.21 32.65 -21.53
N PHE A 455 59.37 32.79 -22.84
CA PHE A 455 59.87 31.74 -23.74
C PHE A 455 60.38 32.45 -25.00
N THR A 456 61.67 32.72 -25.05
CA THR A 456 62.37 33.24 -26.23
C THR A 456 62.93 32.06 -27.02
N SER A 457 62.51 31.94 -28.27
CA SER A 457 63.08 31.06 -29.29
C SER A 457 64.44 31.58 -29.76
N HIS A 458 65.36 30.66 -30.07
CA HIS A 458 66.41 30.89 -31.07
C HIS A 458 66.35 29.76 -32.10
N SER A 459 66.29 30.16 -33.37
CA SER A 459 66.24 29.28 -34.54
C SER A 459 67.65 28.91 -35.00
N GLY A 460 67.76 27.77 -35.69
CA GLY A 460 69.00 27.37 -36.36
C GLY A 460 68.87 26.09 -37.17
N SER A 461 68.68 26.26 -38.49
CA SER A 461 69.14 25.43 -39.62
C SER A 461 68.67 23.97 -39.82
N ASN A 462 67.99 23.79 -40.97
CA ASN A 462 68.16 22.78 -42.04
C ASN A 462 68.39 21.29 -41.70
N VAL A 463 67.55 20.41 -42.27
CA VAL A 463 67.88 19.47 -43.38
C VAL A 463 66.83 18.32 -43.47
N ARG A 464 66.27 18.19 -44.68
CA ARG A 464 65.74 17.02 -45.44
C ARG A 464 64.75 15.97 -44.86
N TYR A 465 63.75 15.75 -45.71
CA TYR A 465 62.85 14.60 -45.97
C TYR A 465 63.38 13.19 -45.65
N THR A 466 62.47 12.35 -45.11
CA THR A 466 62.27 10.93 -45.50
C THR A 466 60.90 10.40 -45.03
N GLU A 467 60.48 9.29 -45.63
CA GLU A 467 59.12 8.75 -45.84
C GLU A 467 58.44 8.01 -44.66
N ILE A 468 57.13 7.79 -44.86
CA ILE A 468 56.11 6.80 -44.38
C ILE A 468 56.72 5.35 -44.22
N PRO A 469 56.18 4.29 -43.52
CA PRO A 469 54.79 3.93 -43.09
C PRO A 469 54.53 3.24 -41.72
N GLU A 470 53.21 3.14 -41.43
CA GLU A 470 52.36 2.03 -40.92
C GLU A 470 52.76 1.00 -39.84
N HIS A 471 51.68 0.52 -39.20
CA HIS A 471 51.46 -0.78 -38.51
C HIS A 471 51.96 -0.83 -37.04
N GLN A 472 51.28 -1.49 -36.08
CA GLN A 472 50.30 -2.57 -36.13
C GLN A 472 49.70 -2.80 -34.71
N TYR A 473 48.47 -3.35 -34.70
CA TYR A 473 47.74 -4.04 -33.61
C TYR A 473 47.22 -3.27 -32.39
#